data_AF-A0A2G8XU53-F1
#
_entry.id   AF-A0A2G8XU53-F1
#
_cell.length_a   1.000
_cell.length_b   1.000
_cell.length_c   1.000
_cell.angle_alpha   90.00
_cell.angle_beta   90.00
_cell.angle_gamma   90.00
#
_symmetry.space_group_name_H-M   'P 1'
#
loop_
_entity.id
_entity.type
_entity.pdbx_description
1 polymer ?
#
loop_
_entity_poly.entity_id
_entity_poly.type
_entity_poly.pdbx_seq_one_letter_code
_entity_poly.pdbx_strand_id
1 'polypeptide(L)'
;RMKIELRLEQDRVLSREQTIQELRDSLNENAQLLLQAKDELVAEHERAEEERRRHEQTLIQAKTLQSNLLEAQQTIDTLMSEKAFADQQEAALKHLHENFLLLLESSQKQSDVLEETVEAMAKKKHKATQLLQRAVEEIQSGIHRKSVEEERLKADLAAAKARLSGAVEELEAERATQVETMNRAQDKYMEDHASYQKTCEAMRGEIEEQKARLEALTADLQEAKRRRDELEKWGEKMKEKNEALERRVVSSFSAQGRSGRGSMVRLVKRLQQGATMERANVGKKKVGKNFIKLTKDMQIVWTMETKDKLAGFYKQKAIRLQHIVGIDYGTASAACRSRMAAASKRKEEILPWRCFEIRTLSTSYLFTAQSDDIAATWVVCLGRLVSQWSDAPNIKTHREVCVRRVKMKLQRYCQEKRITPRKMWLDAIARASGQPVSDQPRRARRAVAEKKGK
;
A
#
# COMPACT_ATOMS: atom_id res chain seq x y z
N ARG A 1 15.31 -22.55 -94.35
CA ARG A 1 14.28 -23.04 -93.41
C ARG A 1 14.94 -23.67 -92.18
N MET A 2 15.77 -24.70 -92.34
CA MET A 2 16.51 -25.35 -91.24
C MET A 2 17.35 -24.40 -90.34
N LYS A 3 18.04 -23.39 -90.89
CA LYS A 3 18.77 -22.37 -90.08
C LYS A 3 17.87 -21.48 -89.20
N ILE A 4 16.60 -21.29 -89.57
CA ILE A 4 15.66 -20.44 -88.84
C ILE A 4 15.04 -21.24 -87.68
N GLU A 5 14.72 -22.52 -87.92
CA GLU A 5 14.25 -23.44 -86.88
C GLU A 5 15.29 -23.64 -85.78
N LEU A 6 16.57 -23.79 -86.14
CA LEU A 6 17.66 -23.96 -85.19
C LEU A 6 17.87 -22.72 -84.28
N ARG A 7 17.67 -21.51 -84.81
CA ARG A 7 17.69 -20.26 -84.02
C ARG A 7 16.50 -20.18 -83.06
N LEU A 8 15.30 -20.52 -83.53
CA LEU A 8 14.10 -20.54 -82.69
C LEU A 8 14.22 -21.57 -81.54
N GLU A 9 14.88 -22.70 -81.79
CA GLU A 9 15.20 -23.67 -80.73
C GLU A 9 16.23 -23.14 -79.74
N GLN A 10 17.30 -22.50 -80.21
CA GLN A 10 18.28 -21.85 -79.33
C GLN A 10 17.66 -20.76 -78.45
N ASP A 11 16.80 -19.92 -79.01
CA ASP A 11 16.10 -18.87 -78.25
C ASP A 11 15.14 -19.47 -77.19
N ARG A 12 14.48 -20.59 -77.51
CA ARG A 12 13.64 -21.33 -76.54
C ARG A 12 14.45 -21.96 -75.42
N VAL A 13 15.64 -22.48 -75.71
CA VAL A 13 16.54 -23.04 -74.70
C VAL A 13 17.05 -21.93 -73.79
N LEU A 14 17.52 -20.81 -74.34
CA LEU A 14 17.98 -19.66 -73.57
C LEU A 14 16.87 -19.07 -72.68
N SER A 15 15.63 -18.98 -73.19
CA SER A 15 14.48 -18.55 -72.38
C SER A 15 14.16 -19.51 -71.23
N ARG A 16 14.30 -20.83 -71.45
CA ARG A 16 14.16 -21.84 -70.41
C ARG A 16 15.28 -21.78 -69.37
N GLU A 17 16.51 -21.52 -69.80
CA GLU A 17 17.65 -21.35 -68.89
C GLU A 17 17.49 -20.09 -68.02
N GLN A 18 17.03 -18.99 -68.60
CA GLN A 18 16.71 -17.77 -67.85
C GLN A 18 15.62 -18.01 -66.81
N THR A 19 14.52 -18.67 -67.17
CA THR A 19 13.45 -19.00 -66.22
C THR A 19 13.90 -19.98 -65.12
N ILE A 20 14.78 -20.92 -65.43
CA ILE A 20 15.39 -21.80 -64.42
C ILE A 20 16.27 -20.99 -63.46
N GLN A 21 17.03 -20.02 -63.97
CA GLN A 21 17.87 -19.16 -63.14
C GLN A 21 17.04 -18.26 -62.22
N GLU A 22 15.99 -17.63 -62.73
CA GLU A 22 15.04 -16.85 -61.92
C GLU A 22 14.39 -17.68 -60.81
N LEU A 23 14.04 -18.94 -61.08
CA LEU A 23 13.48 -19.85 -60.08
C LEU A 23 14.52 -20.23 -59.01
N ARG A 24 15.80 -20.41 -59.38
CA ARG A 24 16.88 -20.66 -58.41
C ARG A 24 17.12 -19.46 -57.51
N ASP A 25 17.13 -18.26 -58.09
CA ASP A 25 17.31 -17.01 -57.33
C ASP A 25 16.12 -16.80 -56.37
N SER A 26 14.90 -17.03 -56.84
CA SER A 26 13.69 -16.97 -56.00
C SER A 26 13.67 -18.02 -54.88
N LEU A 27 14.22 -19.22 -55.12
CA LEU A 27 14.35 -20.26 -54.12
C LEU A 27 15.38 -19.87 -53.04
N ASN A 28 16.51 -19.30 -53.45
CA ASN A 28 17.55 -18.81 -52.54
C ASN A 28 17.06 -17.64 -51.68
N GLU A 29 16.32 -16.69 -52.26
CA GLU A 29 15.68 -15.60 -51.51
C GLU A 29 14.68 -16.13 -50.48
N ASN A 30 13.84 -17.11 -50.86
CA ASN A 30 12.91 -17.74 -49.91
C ASN A 30 13.64 -18.49 -48.79
N ALA A 31 14.76 -19.16 -49.09
CA ALA A 31 15.58 -19.85 -48.09
C ALA A 31 16.18 -18.85 -47.08
N GLN A 32 16.67 -17.70 -47.56
CA GLN A 32 17.17 -16.62 -46.69
C GLN A 32 16.07 -16.02 -45.81
N LEU A 33 14.88 -15.78 -46.38
CA LEU A 33 13.73 -15.28 -45.61
C LEU A 33 13.27 -16.26 -44.53
N LEU A 34 13.34 -17.57 -44.80
CA LEU A 34 13.02 -18.60 -43.80
C LEU A 34 14.04 -18.65 -42.66
N LEU A 35 15.33 -18.47 -42.97
CA LEU A 35 16.38 -18.35 -41.97
C LEU A 35 16.16 -17.13 -41.08
N GLN A 36 15.91 -15.96 -41.67
CA GLN A 36 15.61 -14.74 -40.93
C GLN A 36 14.36 -14.90 -40.04
N ALA A 37 13.28 -15.49 -40.56
CA ALA A 37 12.07 -15.73 -39.79
C ALA A 37 12.29 -16.72 -38.64
N LYS A 38 13.18 -17.71 -38.81
CA LYS A 38 13.57 -18.64 -37.74
C LYS A 38 14.34 -17.90 -36.65
N ASP A 39 15.31 -17.07 -37.01
CA ASP A 39 16.13 -16.31 -36.05
C ASP A 39 15.28 -15.30 -35.27
N GLU A 40 14.33 -14.63 -35.94
CA GLU A 40 13.35 -13.76 -35.29
C GLU A 40 12.47 -14.53 -34.30
N LEU A 41 12.04 -15.76 -34.65
CA LEU A 41 11.25 -16.62 -33.76
C LEU A 41 12.03 -17.04 -32.52
N VAL A 42 13.31 -17.37 -32.68
CA VAL A 42 14.20 -17.72 -31.54
C VAL A 42 14.37 -16.51 -30.64
N ALA A 43 14.66 -15.32 -31.20
CA ALA A 43 14.81 -14.10 -30.42
C ALA A 43 13.53 -13.70 -29.66
N GLU A 44 12.36 -13.84 -30.27
CA GLU A 44 11.07 -13.62 -29.58
C GLU A 44 10.81 -14.65 -28.48
N HIS A 45 11.22 -15.91 -28.69
CA HIS A 45 11.10 -16.95 -27.67
C HIS A 45 11.99 -16.66 -26.45
N GLU A 46 13.24 -16.26 -26.67
CA GLU A 46 14.17 -15.86 -25.60
C GLU A 46 13.65 -14.66 -24.81
N ARG A 47 13.11 -13.63 -25.48
CA ARG A 47 12.48 -12.49 -24.79
C ARG A 47 11.28 -12.92 -23.96
N ALA A 48 10.45 -13.82 -24.48
CA ALA A 48 9.31 -14.34 -23.73
C ALA A 48 9.74 -15.16 -22.50
N GLU A 49 10.84 -15.92 -22.59
CA GLU A 49 11.41 -16.60 -21.43
C GLU A 49 11.99 -15.63 -20.39
N GLU A 50 12.68 -14.58 -20.82
CA GLU A 50 13.18 -13.54 -19.90
C GLU A 50 12.04 -12.82 -19.20
N GLU A 51 10.95 -12.49 -19.90
CA GLU A 51 9.76 -11.92 -19.29
C GLU A 51 9.12 -12.88 -18.27
N ARG A 52 9.07 -14.18 -18.57
CA ARG A 52 8.60 -15.20 -17.61
C ARG A 52 9.48 -15.24 -16.36
N ARG A 53 10.81 -15.27 -16.51
CA ARG A 53 11.75 -15.25 -15.37
C ARG A 53 11.57 -13.99 -14.51
N ARG A 54 11.40 -12.82 -15.13
CA ARG A 54 11.11 -11.56 -14.41
C ARG A 54 9.78 -11.63 -13.66
N HIS A 55 8.75 -12.22 -14.27
CA HIS A 55 7.45 -12.37 -13.63
C HIS A 55 7.52 -13.33 -12.44
N GLU A 56 8.23 -14.45 -12.57
CA GLU A 56 8.47 -15.39 -11.47
C GLU A 56 9.23 -14.75 -10.31
N GLN A 57 10.29 -13.98 -10.59
CA GLN A 57 11.01 -13.22 -9.56
C GLN A 57 10.10 -12.22 -8.85
N THR A 58 9.24 -11.52 -9.60
CA THR A 58 8.28 -10.57 -9.02
C THR A 58 7.25 -11.28 -8.14
N LEU A 59 6.78 -12.47 -8.54
CA LEU A 59 5.88 -13.29 -7.73
C LEU A 59 6.52 -13.77 -6.44
N ILE A 60 7.80 -14.17 -6.48
CA ILE A 60 8.56 -14.57 -5.29
C ILE A 60 8.68 -13.37 -4.35
N GLN A 61 9.08 -12.20 -4.83
CA GLN A 61 9.17 -10.98 -4.03
C GLN A 61 7.83 -10.59 -3.40
N ALA A 62 6.74 -10.69 -4.17
CA ALA A 62 5.39 -10.41 -3.65
C ALA A 62 5.01 -11.37 -2.52
N LYS A 63 5.32 -12.67 -2.63
CA LYS A 63 5.08 -13.64 -1.56
C LYS A 63 5.92 -13.35 -0.31
N THR A 64 7.19 -12.97 -0.48
CA THR A 64 8.05 -12.60 0.66
C THR A 64 7.50 -11.37 1.38
N LEU A 65 7.11 -10.33 0.63
CA LEU A 65 6.50 -9.14 1.22
C LEU A 65 5.19 -9.45 1.95
N GLN A 66 4.39 -10.38 1.42
CA GLN A 66 3.16 -10.83 2.07
C GLN A 66 3.45 -11.57 3.39
N SER A 67 4.50 -12.41 3.44
CA SER A 67 4.94 -13.07 4.68
C SER A 67 5.38 -12.05 5.73
N ASN A 68 6.23 -11.10 5.33
CA ASN A 68 6.74 -10.06 6.23
C ASN A 68 5.61 -9.19 6.79
N LEU A 69 4.60 -8.89 5.98
CA LEU A 69 3.43 -8.12 6.45
C LEU A 69 2.63 -8.91 7.49
N LEU A 70 2.49 -10.22 7.31
CA LEU A 70 1.78 -11.09 8.25
C LEU A 70 2.54 -11.22 9.58
N GLU A 71 3.87 -11.33 9.54
CA GLU A 71 4.73 -11.31 10.74
C GLU A 71 4.65 -9.96 11.48
N ALA A 72 4.67 -8.85 10.74
CA ALA A 72 4.51 -7.51 11.33
C ALA A 72 3.12 -7.34 11.98
N GLN A 73 2.07 -7.89 11.37
CA GLN A 73 0.71 -7.89 11.93
C GLN A 73 0.66 -8.65 13.26
N GLN A 74 1.26 -9.84 13.31
CA GLN A 74 1.35 -10.63 14.56
C GLN A 74 2.11 -9.88 15.65
N THR A 75 3.21 -9.20 15.28
CA THR A 75 4.01 -8.39 16.21
C THR A 75 3.21 -7.22 16.78
N ILE A 76 2.38 -6.57 15.95
CA ILE A 76 1.48 -5.49 16.40
C ILE A 76 0.44 -6.04 17.37
N ASP A 77 -0.15 -7.19 17.07
CA ASP A 77 -1.16 -7.81 17.94
C ASP A 77 -0.57 -8.18 19.31
N THR A 78 0.67 -8.66 19.37
CA THR A 78 1.39 -8.90 20.64
C THR A 78 1.69 -7.60 21.39
N LEU A 79 2.14 -6.55 20.71
CA LEU A 79 2.39 -5.26 21.37
C LEU A 79 1.09 -4.62 21.89
N MET A 80 -0.03 -4.81 21.20
CA MET A 80 -1.34 -4.33 21.64
C MET A 80 -1.83 -5.09 22.88
N SER A 81 -1.57 -6.39 22.99
CA SER A 81 -1.93 -7.16 24.18
C SER A 81 -1.05 -6.81 25.38
N GLU A 82 0.26 -6.63 25.17
CA GLU A 82 1.21 -6.15 26.19
C GLU A 82 0.83 -4.75 26.68
N LYS A 83 0.45 -3.85 25.77
CA LYS A 83 -0.05 -2.51 26.14
C LYS A 83 -1.32 -2.60 26.99
N ALA A 84 -2.29 -3.42 26.60
CA ALA A 84 -3.52 -3.58 27.38
C ALA A 84 -3.24 -4.10 28.80
N PHE A 85 -2.23 -4.98 28.95
CA PHE A 85 -1.78 -5.44 30.26
C PHE A 85 -1.09 -4.33 31.07
N ALA A 86 -0.23 -3.52 30.44
CA ALA A 86 0.41 -2.36 31.09
C ALA A 86 -0.63 -1.32 31.56
N ASP A 87 -1.65 -1.04 30.74
CA ASP A 87 -2.74 -0.12 31.10
C ASP A 87 -3.53 -0.64 32.33
N GLN A 88 -3.72 -1.97 32.45
CA GLN A 88 -4.32 -2.59 33.64
C GLN A 88 -3.43 -2.46 34.89
N GLN A 89 -2.11 -2.65 34.74
CA GLN A 89 -1.16 -2.46 35.84
C GLN A 89 -1.12 -1.00 36.31
N GLU A 90 -1.15 -0.04 35.38
CA GLU A 90 -1.20 1.39 35.71
C GLU A 90 -2.49 1.75 36.48
N ALA A 91 -3.64 1.22 36.06
CA ALA A 91 -4.91 1.40 36.77
C ALA A 91 -4.85 0.83 38.20
N ALA A 92 -4.25 -0.35 38.38
CA ALA A 92 -4.07 -0.95 39.70
C ALA A 92 -3.13 -0.10 40.59
N LEU A 93 -2.05 0.44 40.04
CA LEU A 93 -1.13 1.33 40.77
C LEU A 93 -1.81 2.65 41.17
N LYS A 94 -2.66 3.22 40.31
CA LYS A 94 -3.46 4.42 40.65
C LYS A 94 -4.41 4.14 41.81
N HIS A 95 -5.11 3.01 41.78
CA HIS A 95 -5.98 2.60 42.88
C HIS A 95 -5.20 2.37 44.19
N LEU A 96 -4.00 1.77 44.11
CA LEU A 96 -3.13 1.60 45.27
C LEU A 96 -2.69 2.96 45.84
N HIS A 97 -2.34 3.90 44.97
CA HIS A 97 -1.95 5.27 45.36
C HIS A 97 -3.10 6.01 46.06
N GLU A 98 -4.32 5.93 45.53
CA GLU A 98 -5.53 6.48 46.16
C GLU A 98 -5.76 5.88 47.56
N ASN A 99 -5.59 4.56 47.71
CA ASN A 99 -5.67 3.90 49.01
C ASN A 99 -4.59 4.40 50.00
N PHE A 100 -3.36 4.63 49.54
CA PHE A 100 -2.30 5.19 50.38
C PHE A 100 -2.58 6.62 50.81
N LEU A 101 -3.16 7.45 49.94
CA LEU A 101 -3.58 8.80 50.31
C LEU A 101 -4.66 8.79 51.39
N LEU A 102 -5.65 7.90 51.27
CA LEU A 102 -6.68 7.73 52.31
C LEU A 102 -6.09 7.24 53.63
N LEU A 103 -5.12 6.33 53.59
CA LEU A 103 -4.42 5.86 54.79
C LEU A 103 -3.61 6.98 55.45
N LEU A 104 -2.92 7.80 54.67
CA LEU A 104 -2.18 8.96 55.15
C LEU A 104 -3.12 9.98 55.80
N GLU A 105 -4.26 10.27 55.18
CA GLU A 105 -5.26 11.18 55.75
C GLU A 105 -5.82 10.63 57.07
N SER A 106 -6.08 9.32 57.15
CA SER A 106 -6.51 8.66 58.40
C SER A 106 -5.42 8.72 59.47
N SER A 107 -4.16 8.51 59.11
CA SER A 107 -3.02 8.58 60.02
C SER A 107 -2.80 10.00 60.55
N GLN A 108 -2.91 11.01 59.67
CA GLN A 108 -2.82 12.42 60.04
C GLN A 108 -3.91 12.77 61.07
N LYS A 109 -5.17 12.39 60.81
CA LYS A 109 -6.28 12.60 61.75
C LYS A 109 -6.04 11.93 63.11
N GLN A 110 -5.43 10.75 63.13
CA GLN A 110 -5.06 10.08 64.39
C GLN A 110 -3.93 10.80 65.12
N SER A 111 -2.94 11.32 64.40
CA SER A 111 -1.86 12.14 64.96
C SER A 111 -2.39 13.43 65.58
N ASP A 112 -3.28 14.14 64.89
CA ASP A 112 -3.89 15.39 65.37
C ASP A 112 -4.65 15.14 66.69
N VAL A 113 -5.42 14.04 66.77
CA VAL A 113 -6.12 13.63 68.00
C VAL A 113 -5.13 13.31 69.13
N LEU A 114 -4.01 12.63 68.84
CA LEU A 114 -2.99 12.36 69.85
C LEU A 114 -2.35 13.64 70.36
N GLU A 115 -2.05 14.60 69.48
CA GLU A 115 -1.49 15.90 69.86
C GLU A 115 -2.43 16.67 70.79
N GLU A 116 -3.73 16.71 70.47
CA GLU A 116 -4.75 17.28 71.37
C GLU A 116 -4.77 16.62 72.76
N THR A 117 -4.63 15.29 72.82
CA THR A 117 -4.58 14.59 74.13
C THR A 117 -3.30 14.88 74.91
N VAL A 118 -2.15 15.01 74.23
CA VAL A 118 -0.87 15.37 74.85
C VAL A 118 -0.93 16.80 75.40
N GLU A 119 -1.50 17.75 74.66
CA GLU A 119 -1.72 19.11 75.14
C GLU A 119 -2.64 19.14 76.37
N ALA A 120 -3.72 18.36 76.36
CA ALA A 120 -4.62 18.23 77.51
C ALA A 120 -3.91 17.65 78.74
N MET A 121 -3.04 16.67 78.55
CA MET A 121 -2.20 16.10 79.61
C MET A 121 -1.16 17.09 80.12
N ALA A 122 -0.54 17.89 79.24
CA ALA A 122 0.39 18.95 79.61
C ALA A 122 -0.30 20.02 80.48
N LYS A 123 -1.54 20.42 80.13
CA LYS A 123 -2.36 21.33 80.95
C LYS A 123 -2.66 20.74 82.33
N LYS A 124 -2.98 19.44 82.42
CA LYS A 124 -3.18 18.74 83.71
C LYS A 124 -1.89 18.69 84.54
N LYS A 125 -0.75 18.36 83.92
CA LYS A 125 0.57 18.36 84.56
C LYS A 125 0.92 19.74 85.11
N HIS A 126 0.71 20.80 84.32
CA HIS A 126 0.96 22.17 84.75
C HIS A 126 0.14 22.56 85.98
N LYS A 127 -1.14 22.17 86.00
CA LYS A 127 -2.03 22.36 87.16
C LYS A 127 -1.55 21.58 88.40
N ALA A 128 -1.06 20.35 88.24
CA ALA A 128 -0.50 19.56 89.34
C ALA A 128 0.82 20.16 89.88
N THR A 129 1.70 20.66 89.01
CA THR A 129 2.93 21.35 89.44
C THR A 129 2.64 22.66 90.16
N GLN A 130 1.62 23.41 89.76
CA GLN A 130 1.18 24.61 90.49
C GLN A 130 0.65 24.28 91.89
N LEU A 131 -0.06 23.16 92.05
CA LEU A 131 -0.52 22.69 93.36
C LEU A 131 0.66 22.24 94.24
N LEU A 132 1.66 21.56 93.68
CA LEU A 132 2.88 21.18 94.39
C LEU A 132 3.74 22.40 94.77
N GLN A 133 3.83 23.41 93.91
CA GLN A 133 4.52 24.67 94.24
C GLN A 133 3.84 25.42 95.39
N ARG A 134 2.50 25.46 95.42
CA ARG A 134 1.77 26.01 96.58
C ARG A 134 2.01 25.21 97.87
N ALA A 135 2.07 23.89 97.78
CA ALA A 135 2.39 23.05 98.93
C ALA A 135 3.85 23.24 99.42
N VAL A 136 4.80 23.46 98.51
CA VAL A 136 6.20 23.76 98.86
C VAL A 136 6.35 25.17 99.45
N GLU A 137 5.60 26.16 98.96
CA GLU A 137 5.56 27.51 99.54
C GLU A 137 4.90 27.52 100.94
N GLU A 138 3.89 26.68 101.19
CA GLU A 138 3.32 26.45 102.52
C GLU A 138 4.34 25.78 103.47
N ILE A 139 5.12 24.80 102.99
CA ILE A 139 6.17 24.12 103.78
C ILE A 139 7.40 25.02 104.02
N GLN A 140 7.74 25.92 103.09
CA GLN A 140 8.88 26.85 103.24
C GLN A 140 8.55 28.08 104.11
N SER A 141 7.29 28.30 104.48
CA SER A 141 6.87 29.34 105.44
C SER A 141 6.82 28.87 106.91
N GLY A 142 7.12 27.61 107.17
CA GLY A 142 7.15 27.04 108.52
C GLY A 142 8.35 26.12 108.71
N ILE A 143 9.45 26.67 109.24
CA ILE A 143 10.38 26.10 110.25
C ILE A 143 11.76 26.76 110.10
N HIS A 144 11.94 27.83 110.86
CA HIS A 144 13.23 28.23 111.42
C HIS A 144 13.27 27.73 112.87
N ARG A 145 14.21 26.84 113.21
CA ARG A 145 14.94 26.84 114.51
C ARG A 145 15.97 25.69 114.61
N LYS A 146 17.25 26.11 114.59
CA LYS A 146 18.41 25.76 115.45
C LYS A 146 18.59 24.29 115.90
N SER A 147 19.68 23.61 115.50
CA SER A 147 21.03 23.55 116.14
C SER A 147 20.97 22.94 117.56
N VAL A 148 21.76 21.96 118.01
CA VAL A 148 23.18 21.58 117.80
C VAL A 148 23.29 20.13 118.28
N GLU A 149 24.18 19.30 117.71
CA GLU A 149 24.86 18.22 118.45
C GLU A 149 26.19 17.86 117.77
N GLU A 150 27.10 18.83 117.79
CA GLU A 150 28.55 18.63 117.67
C GLU A 150 29.05 17.93 118.92
N GLU A 151 29.26 16.60 118.84
CA GLU A 151 30.27 15.81 119.57
C GLU A 151 30.14 14.29 119.27
N ARG A 152 29.13 13.86 118.49
CA ARG A 152 29.19 12.59 117.72
C ARG A 152 29.96 12.70 116.39
N LEU A 153 30.22 13.93 115.96
CA LEU A 153 30.78 14.28 114.64
C LEU A 153 32.27 13.94 114.43
N LYS A 154 33.06 13.48 115.41
CA LYS A 154 34.47 13.13 115.15
C LYS A 154 34.71 11.65 114.86
N ALA A 155 33.90 10.75 115.44
CA ALA A 155 33.90 9.33 115.08
C ALA A 155 33.10 9.09 113.78
N ASP A 156 31.96 9.79 113.64
CA ASP A 156 31.19 9.78 112.40
C ASP A 156 31.95 10.45 111.24
N LEU A 157 32.85 11.41 111.47
CA LEU A 157 33.64 12.02 110.39
C LEU A 157 34.80 11.15 109.92
N ALA A 158 35.33 10.24 110.74
CA ALA A 158 36.30 9.23 110.30
C ALA A 158 35.60 8.08 109.53
N ALA A 159 34.46 7.60 110.03
CA ALA A 159 33.62 6.63 109.32
C ALA A 159 33.01 7.24 108.04
N ALA A 160 32.64 8.53 108.07
CA ALA A 160 32.18 9.26 106.90
C ALA A 160 33.32 9.54 105.93
N LYS A 161 34.57 9.77 106.36
CA LYS A 161 35.71 9.90 105.45
C LYS A 161 36.04 8.60 104.73
N ALA A 162 35.95 7.45 105.40
CA ALA A 162 36.13 6.14 104.77
C ALA A 162 34.95 5.77 103.85
N ARG A 163 33.71 6.09 104.23
CA ARG A 163 32.54 5.97 103.35
C ARG A 163 32.59 6.96 102.19
N LEU A 164 33.16 8.15 102.40
CA LEU A 164 33.34 9.16 101.37
C LEU A 164 34.46 8.76 100.42
N SER A 165 35.57 8.17 100.88
CA SER A 165 36.60 7.66 99.98
C SER A 165 36.11 6.46 99.18
N GLY A 166 35.39 5.52 99.81
CA GLY A 166 34.72 4.42 99.09
C GLY A 166 33.66 4.90 98.11
N ALA A 167 32.84 5.89 98.50
CA ALA A 167 31.86 6.50 97.60
C ALA A 167 32.52 7.34 96.49
N VAL A 168 33.68 7.94 96.74
CA VAL A 168 34.44 8.66 95.70
C VAL A 168 35.06 7.68 94.71
N GLU A 169 35.61 6.55 95.17
CA GLU A 169 36.10 5.49 94.28
C GLU A 169 34.96 4.83 93.49
N GLU A 170 33.80 4.59 94.11
CA GLU A 170 32.59 4.13 93.42
C GLU A 170 32.09 5.17 92.41
N LEU A 171 32.04 6.45 92.75
CA LEU A 171 31.67 7.52 91.82
C LEU A 171 32.69 7.72 90.69
N GLU A 172 33.97 7.49 90.94
CA GLU A 172 35.01 7.53 89.91
C GLU A 172 34.90 6.32 88.97
N ALA A 173 34.59 5.13 89.49
CA ALA A 173 34.30 3.94 88.69
C ALA A 173 32.99 4.06 87.90
N GLU A 174 31.93 4.60 88.50
CA GLU A 174 30.66 4.91 87.84
C GLU A 174 30.85 5.99 86.77
N ARG A 175 31.64 7.03 87.03
CA ARG A 175 31.97 8.05 86.03
C ARG A 175 32.79 7.46 84.88
N ALA A 176 33.75 6.57 85.16
CA ALA A 176 34.53 5.90 84.12
C ALA A 176 33.64 5.02 83.23
N THR A 177 32.75 4.22 83.83
CA THR A 177 31.78 3.40 83.07
C THR A 177 30.75 4.25 82.32
N GLN A 178 30.33 5.39 82.87
CA GLN A 178 29.44 6.33 82.20
C GLN A 178 30.12 7.02 81.00
N VAL A 179 31.40 7.39 81.13
CA VAL A 179 32.18 7.93 80.00
C VAL A 179 32.40 6.87 78.93
N GLU A 180 32.70 5.62 79.29
CA GLU A 180 32.82 4.54 78.32
C GLU A 180 31.50 4.24 77.60
N THR A 181 30.38 4.23 78.31
CA THR A 181 29.05 4.03 77.69
C THR A 181 28.67 5.20 76.79
N MET A 182 29.00 6.44 77.18
CA MET A 182 28.86 7.62 76.32
C MET A 182 29.72 7.53 75.06
N ASN A 183 30.99 7.15 75.18
CA ASN A 183 31.89 7.01 74.04
C ASN A 183 31.40 5.91 73.09
N ARG A 184 30.99 4.75 73.61
CA ARG A 184 30.37 3.69 72.78
C ARG A 184 29.09 4.16 72.09
N ALA A 185 28.25 4.94 72.77
CA ALA A 185 27.03 5.51 72.18
C ALA A 185 27.36 6.55 71.08
N GLN A 186 28.40 7.36 71.29
CA GLN A 186 28.88 8.34 70.32
C GLN A 186 29.50 7.66 69.09
N ASP A 187 30.33 6.63 69.28
CA ASP A 187 30.91 5.84 68.19
C ASP A 187 29.83 5.17 67.36
N LYS A 188 28.83 4.55 68.01
CA LYS A 188 27.68 3.95 67.33
C LYS A 188 26.87 4.99 66.55
N TYR A 189 26.64 6.18 67.12
CA TYR A 189 25.95 7.26 66.43
C TYR A 189 26.74 7.74 65.18
N MET A 190 28.06 7.82 65.28
CA MET A 190 28.92 8.19 64.15
C MET A 190 28.91 7.13 63.04
N GLU A 191 28.94 5.84 63.40
CA GLU A 191 28.80 4.73 62.46
C GLU A 191 27.43 4.73 61.77
N ASP A 192 26.35 4.89 62.55
CA ASP A 192 24.99 4.98 62.04
C ASP A 192 24.86 6.19 61.10
N HIS A 193 25.35 7.37 61.48
CA HIS A 193 25.34 8.56 60.63
C HIS A 193 26.12 8.38 59.32
N ALA A 194 27.29 7.73 59.37
CA ALA A 194 28.06 7.40 58.17
C ALA A 194 27.31 6.40 57.26
N SER A 195 26.59 5.44 57.85
CA SER A 195 25.74 4.50 57.09
C SER A 195 24.54 5.20 56.44
N TYR A 196 23.90 6.15 57.15
CA TYR A 196 22.81 6.97 56.62
C TYR A 196 23.28 7.89 55.50
N GLN A 197 24.47 8.49 55.61
CA GLN A 197 25.05 9.30 54.53
C GLN A 197 25.28 8.46 53.28
N LYS A 198 25.87 7.27 53.39
CA LYS A 198 26.09 6.37 52.26
C LYS A 198 24.78 5.95 51.59
N THR A 199 23.75 5.62 52.37
CA THR A 199 22.44 5.24 51.81
C THR A 199 21.75 6.42 51.14
N CYS A 200 21.84 7.63 51.70
CA CYS A 200 21.31 8.84 51.09
C CYS A 200 22.04 9.21 49.78
N GLU A 201 23.35 9.02 49.71
CA GLU A 201 24.14 9.23 48.50
C GLU A 201 23.78 8.20 47.41
N ALA A 202 23.63 6.93 47.77
CA ALA A 202 23.17 5.88 46.85
C ALA A 202 21.77 6.20 46.30
N MET A 203 20.81 6.57 47.15
CA MET A 203 19.47 6.96 46.73
C MET A 203 19.49 8.20 45.83
N ARG A 204 20.36 9.19 46.08
CA ARG A 204 20.52 10.34 45.16
C ARG A 204 21.05 9.92 43.80
N GLY A 205 22.02 9.00 43.77
CA GLY A 205 22.54 8.44 42.52
C GLY A 205 21.45 7.75 41.70
N GLU A 206 20.63 6.91 42.35
CA GLU A 206 19.49 6.24 41.70
C GLU A 206 18.45 7.24 41.20
N ILE A 207 18.14 8.30 41.96
CA ILE A 207 17.21 9.35 41.54
C ILE A 207 17.73 10.08 40.30
N GLU A 208 19.01 10.46 40.26
CA GLU A 208 19.61 11.11 39.10
C GLU A 208 19.65 10.18 37.88
N GLU A 209 19.94 8.88 38.08
CA GLU A 209 19.87 7.90 37.00
C GLU A 209 18.45 7.73 36.46
N GLN A 210 17.43 7.68 37.33
CA GLN A 210 16.04 7.60 36.91
C GLN A 210 15.58 8.88 36.20
N LYS A 211 16.02 10.07 36.64
CA LYS A 211 15.76 11.32 35.92
C LYS A 211 16.36 11.29 34.52
N ALA A 212 17.63 10.88 34.37
CA ALA A 212 18.27 10.79 33.07
C ALA A 212 17.56 9.78 32.14
N ARG A 213 17.12 8.64 32.68
CA ARG A 213 16.32 7.65 31.94
C ARG A 213 14.97 8.23 31.50
N LEU A 214 14.28 8.97 32.36
CA LEU A 214 13.01 9.63 32.03
C LEU A 214 13.20 10.69 30.93
N GLU A 215 14.25 11.51 31.02
CA GLU A 215 14.56 12.51 30.00
C GLU A 215 14.83 11.85 28.64
N ALA A 216 15.63 10.78 28.59
CA ALA A 216 15.87 10.01 27.38
C ALA A 216 14.56 9.43 26.81
N LEU A 217 13.73 8.81 27.64
CA LEU A 217 12.44 8.24 27.21
C LEU A 217 11.49 9.32 26.66
N THR A 218 11.48 10.51 27.26
CA THR A 218 10.65 11.62 26.78
C THR A 218 11.13 12.15 25.42
N ALA A 219 12.45 12.18 25.18
CA ALA A 219 13.02 12.54 23.89
C ALA A 219 12.64 11.52 22.80
N ASP A 220 12.78 10.22 23.09
CA ASP A 220 12.40 9.14 22.18
C ASP A 220 10.90 9.18 21.86
N LEU A 221 10.05 9.47 22.85
CA LEU A 221 8.61 9.60 22.66
C LEU A 221 8.27 10.81 21.79
N GLN A 222 8.99 11.93 21.92
CA GLN A 222 8.82 13.09 21.02
C GLN A 222 9.24 12.76 19.58
N GLU A 223 10.34 12.03 19.40
CA GLU A 223 10.77 11.62 18.06
C GLU A 223 9.78 10.64 17.42
N ALA A 224 9.28 9.66 18.19
CA ALA A 224 8.25 8.74 17.73
C ALA A 224 6.95 9.47 17.32
N LYS A 225 6.55 10.50 18.08
CA LYS A 225 5.41 11.36 17.71
C LYS A 225 5.66 12.09 16.38
N ARG A 226 6.83 12.68 16.18
CA ARG A 226 7.18 13.35 14.90
C ARG A 226 7.12 12.37 13.72
N ARG A 227 7.71 11.18 13.86
CA ARG A 227 7.68 10.13 12.82
C ARG A 227 6.26 9.69 12.49
N ARG A 228 5.39 9.55 13.50
CA ARG A 228 3.98 9.23 13.30
C ARG A 228 3.25 10.32 12.51
N ASP A 229 3.46 11.59 12.87
CA ASP A 229 2.80 12.71 12.19
C ASP A 229 3.29 12.86 10.72
N GLU A 230 4.56 12.54 10.45
CA GLU A 230 5.09 12.46 9.09
C GLU A 230 4.47 11.32 8.27
N LEU A 231 4.32 10.13 8.88
CA LEU A 231 3.67 8.99 8.26
C LEU A 231 2.19 9.26 7.97
N GLU A 232 1.50 9.97 8.86
CA GLU A 232 0.10 10.36 8.66
C GLU A 232 -0.05 11.32 7.47
N LYS A 233 0.77 12.38 7.42
CA LYS A 233 0.83 13.30 6.26
C LYS A 233 1.16 12.57 4.96
N TRP A 234 2.07 11.59 5.01
CA TRP A 234 2.41 10.78 3.85
C TRP A 234 1.24 9.88 3.43
N GLY A 235 0.54 9.30 4.40
CA GLY A 235 -0.67 8.51 4.19
C GLY A 235 -1.79 9.32 3.55
N GLU A 236 -2.06 10.54 4.01
CA GLU A 236 -3.01 11.47 3.39
C GLU A 236 -2.63 11.79 1.95
N LYS A 237 -1.36 12.13 1.69
CA LYS A 237 -0.85 12.38 0.34
C LYS A 237 -0.99 11.17 -0.59
N MET A 238 -0.83 9.95 -0.05
CA MET A 238 -1.02 8.71 -0.80
C MET A 238 -2.51 8.42 -1.05
N LYS A 239 -3.39 8.71 -0.09
CA LYS A 239 -4.85 8.67 -0.29
C LYS A 239 -5.29 9.63 -1.39
N GLU A 240 -4.86 10.89 -1.36
CA GLU A 240 -5.18 11.87 -2.41
C GLU A 240 -4.69 11.42 -3.79
N LYS A 241 -3.47 10.87 -3.87
CA LYS A 241 -2.94 10.29 -5.11
C LYS A 241 -3.77 9.10 -5.58
N ASN A 242 -4.15 8.21 -4.66
CA ASN A 242 -4.98 7.05 -4.97
C ASN A 242 -6.38 7.48 -5.41
N GLU A 243 -7.03 8.43 -4.75
CA GLU A 243 -8.32 8.98 -5.18
C GLU A 243 -8.22 9.69 -6.54
N ALA A 244 -7.12 10.41 -6.80
CA ALA A 244 -6.88 11.02 -8.11
C ALA A 244 -6.63 9.96 -9.19
N LEU A 245 -5.93 8.87 -8.85
CA LEU A 245 -5.74 7.71 -9.72
C LEU A 245 -7.05 6.97 -9.92
N GLU A 246 -7.86 6.75 -8.90
CA GLU A 246 -9.18 6.11 -8.97
C GLU A 246 -10.14 6.95 -9.81
N ARG A 247 -10.22 8.27 -9.61
CA ARG A 247 -11.02 9.16 -10.48
C ARG A 247 -10.50 9.12 -11.93
N ARG A 248 -9.19 9.04 -12.12
CA ARG A 248 -8.58 8.88 -13.45
C ARG A 248 -8.85 7.50 -14.03
N VAL A 249 -8.86 6.45 -13.22
CA VAL A 249 -9.14 5.06 -13.61
C VAL A 249 -10.62 4.89 -13.90
N VAL A 250 -11.53 5.48 -13.14
CA VAL A 250 -12.98 5.50 -13.38
C VAL A 250 -13.33 6.28 -14.65
N SER A 251 -12.60 7.38 -14.95
CA SER A 251 -12.75 8.14 -16.21
C SER A 251 -11.99 7.53 -17.40
N SER A 252 -10.94 6.75 -17.16
CA SER A 252 -10.11 6.08 -18.16
C SER A 252 -10.44 4.59 -18.32
N PHE A 253 -11.36 4.04 -17.53
CA PHE A 253 -11.77 2.65 -17.62
C PHE A 253 -12.33 2.46 -19.01
N SER A 254 -11.69 1.58 -19.78
CA SER A 254 -12.30 1.04 -20.98
C SER A 254 -13.72 0.64 -20.59
N ALA A 255 -14.73 1.08 -21.35
CA ALA A 255 -16.12 0.70 -21.09
C ALA A 255 -16.37 -0.83 -21.28
N GLN A 256 -15.30 -1.63 -21.26
CA GLN A 256 -15.18 -3.05 -21.48
C GLN A 256 -15.88 -3.85 -20.41
N GLY A 257 -16.80 -4.70 -20.85
CA GLY A 257 -17.55 -5.61 -20.00
C GLY A 257 -18.75 -4.99 -19.27
N ARG A 258 -19.04 -3.68 -19.41
CA ARG A 258 -20.23 -3.07 -18.77
C ARG A 258 -21.51 -3.72 -19.31
N SER A 259 -22.35 -4.26 -18.45
CA SER A 259 -23.67 -4.78 -18.85
C SER A 259 -24.61 -3.61 -19.13
N GLY A 260 -25.13 -3.51 -20.35
CA GLY A 260 -26.10 -2.47 -20.69
C GLY A 260 -27.53 -2.94 -20.40
N ARG A 261 -28.32 -2.15 -19.67
CA ARG A 261 -29.73 -2.45 -19.32
C ARG A 261 -30.72 -2.39 -20.50
N GLY A 262 -30.29 -1.98 -21.69
CA GLY A 262 -31.16 -1.83 -22.85
C GLY A 262 -31.56 -3.16 -23.49
N SER A 263 -32.80 -3.26 -23.98
CA SER A 263 -33.34 -4.46 -24.65
C SER A 263 -32.48 -4.92 -25.83
N MET A 264 -32.11 -6.20 -25.83
CA MET A 264 -31.29 -6.83 -26.87
C MET A 264 -32.12 -7.29 -28.09
N VAL A 265 -33.44 -7.29 -27.99
CA VAL A 265 -34.36 -7.84 -29.01
C VAL A 265 -34.15 -7.19 -30.38
N ARG A 266 -33.97 -5.85 -30.42
CA ARG A 266 -33.72 -5.13 -31.67
C ARG A 266 -32.40 -5.55 -32.34
N LEU A 267 -31.36 -5.80 -31.55
CA LEU A 267 -30.05 -6.24 -32.05
C LEU A 267 -30.12 -7.67 -32.58
N VAL A 268 -30.79 -8.57 -31.85
CA VAL A 268 -31.01 -9.96 -32.30
C VAL A 268 -31.80 -9.98 -33.61
N LYS A 269 -32.88 -9.20 -33.73
CA LYS A 269 -33.66 -9.09 -34.97
C LYS A 269 -32.79 -8.61 -36.14
N ARG A 270 -31.91 -7.62 -35.92
CA ARG A 270 -30.95 -7.16 -36.95
C ARG A 270 -29.96 -8.25 -37.37
N LEU A 271 -29.44 -9.03 -36.42
CA LEU A 271 -28.56 -10.17 -36.75
C LEU A 271 -29.30 -11.29 -37.48
N GLN A 272 -30.59 -11.49 -37.19
CA GLN A 272 -31.45 -12.46 -37.86
C GLN A 272 -31.83 -12.04 -39.29
N GLN A 273 -32.02 -10.73 -39.52
CA GLN A 273 -32.15 -10.16 -40.88
C GLN A 273 -30.91 -10.44 -41.72
N GLY A 274 -29.74 -10.48 -41.09
CA GLY A 274 -28.46 -10.77 -41.73
C GLY A 274 -27.82 -9.55 -42.38
N ALA A 275 -26.56 -9.70 -42.79
CA ALA A 275 -25.80 -8.68 -43.47
C ALA A 275 -24.76 -9.32 -44.41
N THR A 276 -24.52 -8.69 -45.55
CA THR A 276 -23.39 -9.04 -46.41
C THR A 276 -22.11 -8.50 -45.79
N MET A 277 -21.15 -9.40 -45.54
CA MET A 277 -19.85 -9.08 -44.97
C MET A 277 -18.77 -9.87 -45.68
N GLU A 278 -17.57 -9.32 -45.68
CA GLU A 278 -16.43 -10.05 -46.19
C GLU A 278 -15.84 -10.94 -45.09
N ARG A 279 -15.72 -12.22 -45.39
CA ARG A 279 -15.24 -13.23 -44.46
C ARG A 279 -13.96 -13.87 -44.95
N ALA A 280 -13.03 -14.10 -44.03
CA ALA A 280 -11.89 -14.97 -44.18
C ALA A 280 -11.74 -15.89 -42.96
N ASN A 281 -10.96 -16.96 -43.10
CA ASN A 281 -10.46 -17.72 -41.97
C ASN A 281 -8.99 -17.34 -41.75
N VAL A 282 -8.53 -17.40 -40.50
CA VAL A 282 -7.10 -17.24 -40.19
C VAL A 282 -6.28 -18.25 -41.00
N GLY A 283 -5.20 -17.77 -41.62
CA GLY A 283 -4.31 -18.57 -42.50
C GLY A 283 -4.79 -18.74 -43.95
N LYS A 284 -6.02 -18.34 -44.31
CA LYS A 284 -6.51 -18.41 -45.69
C LYS A 284 -6.44 -17.05 -46.39
N LYS A 285 -5.79 -17.00 -47.56
CA LYS A 285 -5.70 -15.78 -48.40
C LYS A 285 -7.02 -15.39 -49.08
N LYS A 286 -7.97 -16.32 -49.22
CA LYS A 286 -9.23 -16.07 -49.93
C LYS A 286 -10.25 -15.39 -49.01
N VAL A 287 -10.60 -14.16 -49.36
CA VAL A 287 -11.70 -13.39 -48.77
C VAL A 287 -12.95 -13.61 -49.63
N GLY A 288 -14.04 -14.08 -49.02
CA GLY A 288 -15.33 -14.25 -49.68
C GLY A 288 -16.32 -13.16 -49.24
N LYS A 289 -17.11 -12.64 -50.17
CA LYS A 289 -18.31 -11.87 -49.82
C LYS A 289 -19.43 -12.86 -49.51
N ASN A 290 -19.89 -12.83 -48.26
CA ASN A 290 -20.85 -13.78 -47.76
C ASN A 290 -22.02 -13.04 -47.13
N PHE A 291 -23.23 -13.54 -47.35
CA PHE A 291 -24.39 -13.12 -46.59
C PHE A 291 -24.43 -13.91 -45.28
N ILE A 292 -24.41 -13.22 -44.15
CA ILE A 292 -24.25 -13.82 -42.82
C ILE A 292 -25.44 -13.45 -41.95
N LYS A 293 -26.03 -14.43 -41.27
CA LYS A 293 -27.17 -14.21 -40.36
C LYS A 293 -27.09 -15.08 -39.12
N LEU A 294 -27.78 -14.65 -38.07
CA LEU A 294 -28.05 -15.45 -36.88
C LEU A 294 -29.36 -16.22 -37.07
N THR A 295 -29.36 -17.53 -36.84
CA THR A 295 -30.59 -18.34 -36.85
C THR A 295 -31.38 -18.18 -35.55
N LYS A 296 -32.63 -18.68 -35.53
CA LYS A 296 -33.43 -18.76 -34.29
C LYS A 296 -32.76 -19.64 -33.23
N ASP A 297 -32.04 -20.67 -33.67
CA ASP A 297 -31.30 -21.62 -32.82
C ASP A 297 -29.96 -21.08 -32.31
N MET A 298 -29.73 -19.76 -32.39
CA MET A 298 -28.49 -19.11 -31.96
C MET A 298 -27.24 -19.67 -32.67
N GLN A 299 -27.32 -19.82 -33.99
CA GLN A 299 -26.19 -20.21 -34.83
C GLN A 299 -25.90 -19.15 -35.89
N ILE A 300 -24.63 -18.82 -36.06
CA ILE A 300 -24.18 -17.93 -37.13
C ILE A 300 -23.95 -18.79 -38.37
N VAL A 301 -24.70 -18.49 -39.42
CA VAL A 301 -24.64 -19.20 -40.72
C VAL A 301 -24.33 -18.20 -41.83
N TRP A 302 -23.73 -18.68 -42.90
CA TRP A 302 -23.42 -17.86 -44.07
C TRP A 302 -23.66 -18.60 -45.39
N THR A 303 -23.94 -17.83 -46.44
CA THR A 303 -24.05 -18.31 -47.82
C THR A 303 -23.11 -17.52 -48.73
N MET A 304 -22.73 -18.10 -49.86
CA MET A 304 -22.09 -17.37 -50.95
C MET A 304 -23.17 -16.54 -51.64
N GLU A 305 -22.86 -15.28 -51.95
CA GLU A 305 -23.80 -14.38 -52.62
C GLU A 305 -23.96 -14.81 -54.10
N THR A 306 -24.92 -15.70 -54.39
CA THR A 306 -25.41 -15.93 -55.76
C THR A 306 -26.64 -15.07 -55.96
N LYS A 307 -26.52 -14.05 -56.81
CA LYS A 307 -27.48 -12.95 -56.99
C LYS A 307 -28.94 -13.34 -57.28
N ASP A 308 -29.27 -14.58 -57.65
CA ASP A 308 -30.65 -14.92 -58.04
C ASP A 308 -31.20 -16.26 -57.54
N LYS A 309 -30.49 -16.98 -56.67
CA LYS A 309 -31.03 -18.20 -56.05
C LYS A 309 -30.60 -18.28 -54.59
N LEU A 310 -31.57 -18.36 -53.68
CA LEU A 310 -31.40 -18.78 -52.28
C LEU A 310 -30.92 -20.25 -52.27
N ALA A 311 -29.70 -20.51 -52.74
CA ALA A 311 -29.02 -21.76 -52.51
C ALA A 311 -28.97 -21.96 -50.99
N GLY A 312 -29.59 -23.05 -50.53
CA GLY A 312 -29.85 -23.30 -49.11
C GLY A 312 -28.62 -23.04 -48.24
N PHE A 313 -28.85 -22.47 -47.04
CA PHE A 313 -27.80 -22.28 -46.05
C PHE A 313 -27.07 -23.62 -45.84
N TYR A 314 -25.77 -23.68 -46.15
CA TYR A 314 -24.96 -24.86 -45.95
C TYR A 314 -24.88 -25.17 -44.44
N LYS A 315 -25.71 -26.11 -43.96
CA LYS A 315 -25.79 -26.51 -42.55
C LYS A 315 -24.45 -27.01 -41.97
N GLN A 316 -23.51 -27.45 -42.80
CA GLN A 316 -22.24 -28.04 -42.34
C GLN A 316 -21.23 -27.04 -41.76
N LYS A 317 -21.37 -25.73 -41.94
CA LYS A 317 -20.41 -24.74 -41.42
C LYS A 317 -21.12 -23.61 -40.68
N ALA A 318 -21.70 -23.93 -39.52
CA ALA A 318 -22.33 -22.96 -38.62
C ALA A 318 -21.47 -22.74 -37.37
N ILE A 319 -21.46 -21.53 -36.83
CA ILE A 319 -20.83 -21.22 -35.52
C ILE A 319 -21.94 -21.16 -34.48
N ARG A 320 -21.93 -22.09 -33.52
CA ARG A 320 -22.81 -22.02 -32.36
C ARG A 320 -22.28 -20.96 -31.39
N LEU A 321 -23.15 -20.12 -30.83
CA LEU A 321 -22.72 -19.06 -29.90
C LEU A 321 -21.98 -19.61 -28.68
N GLN A 322 -22.38 -20.79 -28.20
CA GLN A 322 -21.72 -21.49 -27.07
C GLN A 322 -20.24 -21.83 -27.32
N HIS A 323 -19.80 -21.92 -28.57
CA HIS A 323 -18.40 -22.24 -28.92
C HIS A 323 -17.53 -20.98 -29.06
N ILE A 324 -18.10 -19.78 -28.90
CA ILE A 324 -17.36 -18.53 -29.04
C ILE A 324 -16.64 -18.25 -27.73
N VAL A 325 -15.32 -18.23 -27.81
CA VAL A 325 -14.43 -17.96 -26.67
C VAL A 325 -14.21 -16.46 -26.52
N GLY A 326 -14.25 -15.69 -27.60
CA GLY A 326 -14.07 -14.23 -27.54
C GLY A 326 -14.33 -13.53 -28.86
N ILE A 327 -14.55 -12.22 -28.78
CA ILE A 327 -14.83 -11.36 -29.92
C ILE A 327 -13.89 -10.15 -29.86
N ASP A 328 -12.96 -10.08 -30.81
CA ASP A 328 -12.03 -8.97 -30.93
C ASP A 328 -12.52 -7.97 -31.97
N TYR A 329 -12.38 -6.68 -31.68
CA TYR A 329 -12.89 -5.60 -32.51
C TYR A 329 -11.79 -4.60 -32.84
N GLY A 330 -11.82 -4.07 -34.06
CA GLY A 330 -10.92 -2.99 -34.42
C GLY A 330 -9.50 -3.45 -34.70
N THR A 331 -8.53 -2.62 -34.33
CA THR A 331 -7.10 -2.89 -34.44
C THR A 331 -6.65 -4.14 -33.66
N ALA A 332 -7.41 -4.55 -32.64
CA ALA A 332 -7.17 -5.77 -31.88
C ALA A 332 -7.61 -7.05 -32.62
N SER A 333 -8.46 -6.95 -33.64
CA SER A 333 -8.88 -8.09 -34.43
C SER A 333 -7.82 -8.51 -35.45
N ALA A 334 -7.57 -9.81 -35.58
CA ALA A 334 -6.73 -10.36 -36.64
C ALA A 334 -7.29 -10.05 -38.05
N ALA A 335 -8.59 -9.80 -38.18
CA ALA A 335 -9.21 -9.35 -39.42
C ALA A 335 -8.64 -7.99 -39.86
N CYS A 336 -8.46 -7.06 -38.93
CA CYS A 336 -7.83 -5.77 -39.22
C CYS A 336 -6.35 -5.94 -39.58
N ARG A 337 -5.58 -6.68 -38.76
CA ARG A 337 -4.13 -6.84 -38.96
C ARG A 337 -3.81 -7.52 -40.28
N SER A 338 -4.45 -8.65 -40.57
CA SER A 338 -4.25 -9.40 -41.82
C SER A 338 -4.61 -8.57 -43.06
N ARG A 339 -5.69 -7.79 -43.00
CA ARG A 339 -6.11 -6.95 -44.11
C ARG A 339 -5.24 -5.72 -44.30
N MET A 340 -4.77 -5.10 -43.23
CA MET A 340 -3.81 -3.99 -43.35
C MET A 340 -2.50 -4.45 -44.00
N ALA A 341 -2.00 -5.64 -43.67
CA ALA A 341 -0.83 -6.22 -44.31
C ALA A 341 -1.04 -6.52 -45.81
N ALA A 342 -2.23 -7.00 -46.18
CA ALA A 342 -2.59 -7.23 -47.59
C ALA A 342 -2.89 -5.92 -48.36
N ALA A 343 -3.46 -4.93 -47.68
CA ALA A 343 -3.86 -3.65 -48.26
C ALA A 343 -2.68 -2.77 -48.65
N SER A 344 -1.56 -2.82 -47.91
CA SER A 344 -0.31 -2.16 -48.35
C SER A 344 0.13 -2.62 -49.74
N LYS A 345 -0.21 -3.85 -50.14
CA LYS A 345 0.11 -4.40 -51.47
C LYS A 345 -0.94 -4.05 -52.54
N ARG A 346 -2.19 -3.76 -52.15
CA ARG A 346 -3.34 -3.59 -53.07
C ARG A 346 -3.92 -2.17 -53.12
N LYS A 347 -3.41 -1.23 -52.32
CA LYS A 347 -3.93 0.14 -52.16
C LYS A 347 -5.43 0.21 -51.80
N GLU A 348 -5.94 -0.81 -51.12
CA GLU A 348 -7.33 -0.81 -50.64
C GLU A 348 -7.45 -0.12 -49.27
N GLU A 349 -8.48 0.69 -49.09
CA GLU A 349 -8.71 1.37 -47.82
C GLU A 349 -9.40 0.44 -46.81
N ILE A 350 -8.63 -0.08 -45.85
CA ILE A 350 -9.20 -0.87 -44.74
C ILE A 350 -9.55 0.06 -43.58
N LEU A 351 -10.80 -0.04 -43.12
CA LEU A 351 -11.31 0.73 -41.97
C LEU A 351 -11.32 -0.17 -40.72
N PRO A 352 -10.43 0.06 -39.73
CA PRO A 352 -10.32 -0.80 -38.55
C PRO A 352 -11.64 -0.98 -37.80
N TRP A 353 -12.43 0.09 -37.68
CA TRP A 353 -13.72 0.07 -36.99
C TRP A 353 -14.84 -0.70 -37.72
N ARG A 354 -14.56 -1.28 -38.89
CA ARG A 354 -15.45 -2.22 -39.59
C ARG A 354 -14.98 -3.68 -39.47
N CYS A 355 -13.84 -3.92 -38.84
CA CYS A 355 -13.25 -5.24 -38.70
C CYS A 355 -13.52 -5.84 -37.32
N PHE A 356 -13.89 -7.11 -37.29
CA PHE A 356 -14.02 -7.89 -36.06
C PHE A 356 -13.68 -9.35 -36.31
N GLU A 357 -13.33 -10.04 -35.24
CA GLU A 357 -12.97 -11.46 -35.23
C GLU A 357 -13.83 -12.19 -34.21
N ILE A 358 -14.32 -13.36 -34.61
CA ILE A 358 -14.98 -14.30 -33.70
C ILE A 358 -14.01 -15.46 -33.49
N ARG A 359 -13.53 -15.60 -32.25
CA ARG A 359 -12.66 -16.71 -31.84
C ARG A 359 -13.50 -17.83 -31.26
N THR A 360 -13.35 -19.03 -31.79
CA THR A 360 -13.88 -20.26 -31.19
C THR A 360 -12.74 -21.09 -30.63
N LEU A 361 -13.06 -22.20 -29.96
CA LEU A 361 -12.04 -23.15 -29.46
C LEU A 361 -11.17 -23.74 -30.57
N SER A 362 -11.69 -23.87 -31.79
CA SER A 362 -11.01 -24.55 -32.89
C SER A 362 -10.45 -23.62 -33.97
N THR A 363 -11.02 -22.43 -34.15
CA THR A 363 -10.59 -21.52 -35.21
C THR A 363 -11.05 -20.08 -34.97
N SER A 364 -10.48 -19.15 -35.73
CA SER A 364 -10.90 -17.75 -35.75
C SER A 364 -11.50 -17.39 -37.10
N TYR A 365 -12.66 -16.73 -37.04
CA TYR A 365 -13.37 -16.23 -38.20
C TYR A 365 -13.21 -14.73 -38.29
N LEU A 366 -12.69 -14.26 -39.41
CA LEU A 366 -12.33 -12.87 -39.65
C LEU A 366 -13.42 -12.21 -40.48
N PHE A 367 -13.97 -11.10 -39.99
CA PHE A 367 -15.07 -10.39 -40.65
C PHE A 367 -14.72 -8.92 -40.90
N THR A 368 -15.18 -8.43 -42.04
CA THR A 368 -15.19 -6.99 -42.37
C THR A 368 -16.58 -6.62 -42.85
N ALA A 369 -17.21 -5.73 -42.10
CA ALA A 369 -18.54 -5.24 -42.39
C ALA A 369 -18.52 -4.15 -43.47
N GLN A 370 -19.63 -4.02 -44.21
CA GLN A 370 -19.79 -2.96 -45.19
C GLN A 370 -19.99 -1.58 -44.55
N SER A 371 -20.53 -1.52 -43.32
CA SER A 371 -20.79 -0.26 -42.61
C SER A 371 -20.37 -0.33 -41.14
N ASP A 372 -20.15 0.86 -40.55
CA ASP A 372 -19.82 1.02 -39.13
C ASP A 372 -20.95 0.50 -38.23
N ASP A 373 -22.21 0.66 -38.65
CA ASP A 373 -23.39 0.24 -37.89
C ASP A 373 -23.54 -1.29 -37.87
N ILE A 374 -23.25 -1.96 -38.99
CA ILE A 374 -23.25 -3.42 -39.07
C ILE A 374 -22.18 -3.97 -38.12
N ALA A 375 -20.93 -3.50 -38.21
CA ALA A 375 -19.86 -3.96 -37.30
C ALA A 375 -20.23 -3.74 -35.83
N ALA A 376 -20.74 -2.55 -35.48
CA ALA A 376 -21.16 -2.24 -34.12
C ALA A 376 -22.29 -3.14 -33.63
N THR A 377 -23.32 -3.34 -34.45
CA THR A 377 -24.48 -4.18 -34.11
C THR A 377 -24.04 -5.62 -33.87
N TRP A 378 -23.20 -6.19 -34.76
CA TRP A 378 -22.69 -7.55 -34.63
C TRP A 378 -21.83 -7.73 -33.37
N VAL A 379 -20.87 -6.84 -33.14
CA VAL A 379 -19.97 -6.91 -31.99
C VAL A 379 -20.72 -6.79 -30.66
N VAL A 380 -21.63 -5.82 -30.53
CA VAL A 380 -22.40 -5.64 -29.29
C VAL A 380 -23.37 -6.79 -29.06
N CYS A 381 -24.08 -7.22 -30.09
CA CYS A 381 -25.07 -8.29 -29.96
C CYS A 381 -24.41 -9.61 -29.57
N LEU A 382 -23.34 -9.99 -30.29
CA LEU A 382 -22.60 -11.21 -29.97
C LEU A 382 -21.89 -11.10 -28.61
N GLY A 383 -21.30 -9.96 -28.27
CA GLY A 383 -20.65 -9.77 -26.97
C GLY A 383 -21.61 -9.93 -25.78
N ARG A 384 -22.89 -9.58 -25.94
CA ARG A 384 -23.94 -9.81 -24.94
C ARG A 384 -24.47 -11.24 -24.94
N LEU A 385 -24.69 -11.83 -26.11
CA LEU A 385 -25.21 -13.20 -26.19
C LEU A 385 -24.18 -14.20 -25.65
N VAL A 386 -22.92 -14.03 -26.03
CA VAL A 386 -21.82 -14.93 -25.66
C VAL A 386 -21.45 -14.81 -24.18
N SER A 387 -21.78 -13.70 -23.51
CA SER A 387 -21.47 -13.56 -22.08
C SER A 387 -22.21 -14.54 -21.16
N GLN A 388 -23.14 -15.34 -21.70
CA GLN A 388 -23.74 -16.46 -20.99
C GLN A 388 -22.81 -17.69 -20.92
N TRP A 389 -21.87 -17.82 -21.85
CA TRP A 389 -21.00 -19.00 -22.02
C TRP A 389 -19.50 -18.68 -21.97
N SER A 390 -19.11 -17.41 -21.97
CA SER A 390 -17.72 -16.98 -21.97
C SER A 390 -17.53 -15.72 -21.12
N ASP A 391 -16.52 -15.78 -20.25
CA ASP A 391 -16.06 -14.66 -19.41
C ASP A 391 -15.09 -13.73 -20.14
N ALA A 392 -14.87 -13.93 -21.44
CA ALA A 392 -14.01 -13.03 -22.20
C ALA A 392 -14.51 -11.58 -22.11
N PRO A 393 -13.60 -10.60 -22.07
CA PRO A 393 -13.92 -9.19 -21.91
C PRO A 393 -14.46 -8.59 -23.23
N ASN A 394 -15.55 -9.17 -23.73
CA ASN A 394 -16.22 -8.78 -24.96
C ASN A 394 -16.90 -7.41 -24.81
N ILE A 395 -17.09 -6.73 -25.94
CA ILE A 395 -17.78 -5.44 -25.95
C ILE A 395 -19.29 -5.68 -25.79
N LYS A 396 -19.87 -5.16 -24.70
CA LYS A 396 -21.28 -5.41 -24.35
C LYS A 396 -22.19 -4.19 -24.54
N THR A 397 -21.69 -3.02 -24.91
CA THR A 397 -22.52 -1.83 -25.10
C THR A 397 -22.18 -1.05 -26.35
N HIS A 398 -23.21 -0.39 -26.93
CA HIS A 398 -23.00 0.58 -28.01
C HIS A 398 -22.09 1.73 -27.60
N ARG A 399 -22.20 2.21 -26.35
CA ARG A 399 -21.34 3.26 -25.83
C ARG A 399 -19.87 2.85 -25.90
N GLU A 400 -19.56 1.63 -25.49
CA GLU A 400 -18.21 1.10 -25.56
C GLU A 400 -17.70 1.00 -27.01
N VAL A 401 -18.49 0.43 -27.93
CA VAL A 401 -18.12 0.40 -29.35
C VAL A 401 -17.87 1.82 -29.89
N CYS A 402 -18.74 2.77 -29.56
CA CYS A 402 -18.59 4.16 -30.01
C CYS A 402 -17.28 4.77 -29.54
N VAL A 403 -16.90 4.59 -28.26
CA VAL A 403 -15.63 5.11 -27.73
C VAL A 403 -14.43 4.46 -28.43
N ARG A 404 -14.43 3.13 -28.59
CA ARG A 404 -13.34 2.42 -29.31
C ARG A 404 -13.26 2.85 -30.77
N ARG A 405 -14.39 3.00 -31.44
CA ARG A 405 -14.50 3.49 -32.83
C ARG A 405 -13.92 4.89 -32.96
N VAL A 406 -14.32 5.82 -32.09
CA VAL A 406 -13.82 7.20 -32.12
C VAL A 406 -12.32 7.22 -31.86
N LYS A 407 -11.81 6.45 -30.88
CA LYS A 407 -10.36 6.34 -30.62
C LYS A 407 -9.59 5.89 -31.87
N MET A 408 -10.08 4.87 -32.58
CA MET A 408 -9.47 4.41 -33.83
C MET A 408 -9.54 5.46 -34.94
N LYS A 409 -10.66 6.17 -35.09
CA LYS A 409 -10.81 7.27 -36.07
C LYS A 409 -9.83 8.41 -35.78
N LEU A 410 -9.69 8.81 -34.52
CA LEU A 410 -8.75 9.86 -34.10
C LEU A 410 -7.28 9.44 -34.29
N GLN A 411 -6.95 8.17 -34.01
CA GLN A 411 -5.61 7.64 -34.30
C GLN A 411 -5.31 7.67 -35.79
N ARG A 412 -6.25 7.25 -36.64
CA ARG A 412 -6.11 7.32 -38.09
C ARG A 412 -5.96 8.76 -38.58
N TYR A 413 -6.77 9.70 -38.06
CA TYR A 413 -6.64 11.12 -38.36
C TYR A 413 -5.25 11.66 -38.01
N CYS A 414 -4.70 11.28 -36.86
CA CYS A 414 -3.34 11.64 -36.47
C CYS A 414 -2.29 11.11 -37.46
N GLN A 415 -2.45 9.88 -37.93
CA GLN A 415 -1.56 9.26 -38.91
C GLN A 415 -1.64 9.97 -40.28
N GLU A 416 -2.85 10.21 -40.79
CA GLU A 416 -3.10 10.89 -42.06
C GLU A 416 -2.54 12.32 -42.06
N LYS A 417 -2.74 13.06 -40.96
CA LYS A 417 -2.24 14.43 -40.81
C LYS A 417 -0.79 14.52 -40.32
N ARG A 418 -0.13 13.38 -40.03
CA ARG A 418 1.21 13.30 -39.44
C ARG A 418 1.38 14.19 -38.20
N ILE A 419 0.36 14.18 -37.33
CA ILE A 419 0.36 14.92 -36.05
C ILE A 419 0.35 13.94 -34.88
N THR A 420 0.87 14.36 -33.73
CA THR A 420 0.77 13.57 -32.51
C THR A 420 -0.63 13.69 -31.90
N PRO A 421 -1.12 12.67 -31.17
CA PRO A 421 -2.38 12.77 -30.45
C PRO A 421 -2.45 13.98 -29.51
N ARG A 422 -1.33 14.34 -28.88
CA ARG A 422 -1.22 15.55 -28.06
C ARG A 422 -1.52 16.82 -28.87
N LYS A 423 -0.94 16.95 -30.06
CA LYS A 423 -1.20 18.11 -30.93
C LYS A 423 -2.68 18.14 -31.35
N MET A 424 -3.22 17.01 -31.78
CA MET A 424 -4.64 16.90 -32.15
C MET A 424 -5.57 17.38 -31.02
N TRP A 425 -5.32 16.96 -29.78
CA TRP A 425 -6.14 17.39 -28.63
C TRP A 425 -5.97 18.87 -28.31
N LEU A 426 -4.75 19.40 -28.34
CA LEU A 426 -4.50 20.83 -28.13
C LEU A 426 -5.19 21.68 -29.21
N ASP A 427 -5.12 21.26 -30.47
CA ASP A 427 -5.79 21.94 -31.58
C ASP A 427 -7.32 21.88 -31.42
N ALA A 428 -7.87 20.76 -30.96
CA ALA A 428 -9.29 20.63 -30.67
C ALA A 428 -9.75 21.52 -29.51
N ILE A 429 -8.96 21.61 -28.44
CA ILE A 429 -9.21 22.51 -27.30
C ILE A 429 -9.16 23.96 -27.74
N ALA A 430 -8.13 24.36 -28.50
CA ALA A 430 -7.98 25.70 -29.03
C ALA A 430 -9.16 26.10 -29.92
N ARG A 431 -9.61 25.20 -30.82
CA ARG A 431 -10.80 25.45 -31.65
C ARG A 431 -12.07 25.57 -30.81
N ALA A 432 -12.24 24.72 -29.80
CA ALA A 432 -13.40 24.75 -28.91
C ALA A 432 -13.43 26.02 -28.03
N SER A 433 -12.25 26.56 -27.68
CA SER A 433 -12.11 27.79 -26.91
C SER A 433 -12.03 29.06 -27.77
N GLY A 434 -12.17 28.97 -29.09
CA GLY A 434 -12.11 30.11 -30.02
C GLY A 434 -10.69 30.68 -30.22
N GLN A 435 -9.65 29.97 -29.81
CA GLN A 435 -8.26 30.38 -30.00
C GLN A 435 -7.73 29.99 -31.40
N PRO A 436 -6.88 30.82 -32.04
CA PRO A 436 -6.29 30.51 -33.33
C PRO A 436 -5.34 29.31 -33.23
N VAL A 437 -5.54 28.32 -34.09
CA VAL A 437 -4.68 27.13 -34.16
C VAL A 437 -3.38 27.47 -34.89
N SER A 438 -2.24 27.28 -34.21
CA SER A 438 -0.92 27.50 -34.80
C SER A 438 -0.58 26.42 -35.83
N ASP A 439 -0.76 26.72 -37.12
CA ASP A 439 -0.43 25.83 -38.23
C ASP A 439 1.07 25.65 -38.51
N GLN A 440 1.97 26.28 -37.76
CA GLN A 440 3.40 26.16 -38.05
C GLN A 440 3.99 24.78 -37.66
N PRO A 441 4.55 24.01 -38.61
CA PRO A 441 5.36 22.86 -38.29
C PRO A 441 6.63 23.32 -37.55
N ARG A 442 6.95 22.68 -36.41
CA ARG A 442 8.12 22.98 -35.55
C ARG A 442 9.46 23.08 -36.29
N ARG A 443 9.59 22.51 -37.49
CA ARG A 443 10.80 22.64 -38.34
C ARG A 443 11.08 24.09 -38.77
N ALA A 444 10.07 24.95 -38.92
CA ALA A 444 10.28 26.35 -39.30
C ALA A 444 10.90 27.20 -38.17
N ARG A 445 10.74 26.81 -36.89
CA ARG A 445 11.29 27.58 -35.76
C ARG A 445 12.80 27.40 -35.55
N ARG A 446 13.40 26.28 -35.98
CA ARG A 446 14.85 26.09 -35.90
C ARG A 446 15.62 26.93 -36.94
N ALA A 447 15.09 27.04 -38.17
CA ALA A 447 15.74 27.83 -39.23
C ALA A 447 15.76 29.34 -38.94
N VAL A 448 14.82 29.87 -38.16
CA VAL A 448 14.78 31.29 -37.78
C VAL A 448 15.75 31.60 -36.63
N ALA A 449 16.03 30.63 -35.76
CA ALA A 449 17.00 30.80 -34.67
C ALA A 449 18.45 30.79 -35.19
N GLU A 450 18.78 29.97 -36.19
CA GLU A 450 20.12 29.95 -36.79
C GLU A 450 20.43 31.17 -37.66
N LYS A 451 19.42 31.88 -38.19
CA LYS A 451 19.62 33.10 -38.99
C LYS A 451 19.80 34.39 -38.17
N LYS A 452 19.54 34.36 -36.86
CA LYS A 452 19.78 35.51 -35.96
C LYS A 452 21.09 35.41 -35.16
N GLY A 453 21.89 34.36 -35.41
CA GLY A 453 23.19 34.13 -34.79
C GLY A 453 24.35 34.12 -35.79
N LYS A 454 24.26 34.90 -36.88
CA LYS A 454 25.37 35.20 -37.78
C LYS A 454 25.47 36.70 -37.99
#